data_AF-A0A7V1HTU8-F1
#
_entry.id   AF-A0A7V1HTU8-F1
#
_cell.length_a   1.000
_cell.length_b   1.000
_cell.length_c   1.000
_cell.angle_alpha   90.00
_cell.angle_beta   90.00
_cell.angle_gamma   90.00
#
_symmetry.space_group_name_H-M   'P 1'
#
loop_
_entity.id
_entity.type
_entity.pdbx_description
1 polymer ?
#
loop_
_entity_poly.entity_id
_entity_poly.type
_entity_poly.pdbx_seq_one_letter_code
_entity_poly.pdbx_strand_id
1 'polypeptide(L)'
;MSVAKKIILVVGPLVLIVMLILTFKSGPKLPNSRMMVDIRTGAVQRWPEKKITSLPAKSPKDGKRVMLPVVKGEDGKWYVPSHYLGAVRRYYEKTGEDGPVDIEHNGLVEGASGS
;
A
#
# COMPACT_ATOMS: atom_id res chain seq x y z
N MET A 1 17.36 -54.97 -11.84
CA MET A 1 17.58 -53.50 -11.88
C MET A 1 18.69 -53.18 -10.88
N SER A 2 19.81 -52.58 -11.30
CA SER A 2 20.95 -52.29 -10.41
C SER A 2 20.57 -51.30 -9.31
N VAL A 3 21.12 -51.47 -8.10
CA VAL A 3 20.86 -50.61 -6.92
C VAL A 3 21.11 -49.13 -7.25
N ALA A 4 22.14 -48.84 -8.06
CA ALA A 4 22.43 -47.49 -8.53
C ALA A 4 21.27 -46.85 -9.32
N LYS A 5 20.58 -47.64 -10.16
CA LYS A 5 19.41 -47.16 -10.91
C LYS A 5 18.22 -46.87 -10.00
N LYS A 6 18.04 -47.64 -8.91
CA LYS A 6 16.97 -47.37 -7.91
C LYS A 6 17.26 -46.09 -7.12
N ILE A 7 18.52 -45.86 -6.73
CA ILE A 7 18.92 -44.65 -6.00
C ILE A 7 18.68 -43.41 -6.86
N ILE A 8 19.11 -43.41 -8.12
CA ILE A 8 18.91 -42.26 -9.02
C ILE A 8 17.42 -41.98 -9.25
N LEU A 9 16.60 -43.03 -9.41
CA LEU A 9 15.17 -42.91 -9.70
C LEU A 9 14.36 -42.39 -8.50
N VAL A 10 14.86 -42.56 -7.27
CA VAL A 10 14.21 -42.06 -6.04
C VAL A 10 14.81 -40.73 -5.57
N VAL A 11 16.14 -40.61 -5.57
CA VAL A 11 16.85 -39.44 -5.04
C VAL A 11 16.78 -38.25 -6.01
N GLY A 12 16.81 -38.50 -7.33
CA GLY A 12 16.74 -37.44 -8.34
C GLY A 12 15.47 -36.58 -8.24
N PRO A 13 14.26 -37.18 -8.24
CA PRO A 13 13.02 -36.44 -8.06
C PRO A 13 12.95 -35.75 -6.69
N LEU A 14 13.46 -36.38 -5.63
CA LEU A 14 13.41 -35.82 -4.28
C LEU A 14 14.25 -34.54 -4.18
N VAL A 15 15.47 -34.56 -4.73
CA VAL A 15 16.35 -33.38 -4.78
C VAL A 15 15.71 -32.28 -5.63
N LEU A 16 15.11 -32.63 -6.78
CA LEU A 16 14.40 -31.68 -7.62
C LEU A 16 13.24 -30.99 -6.86
N ILE A 17 12.42 -31.76 -6.14
CA ILE A 17 11.30 -31.24 -5.35
C ILE A 17 11.80 -30.30 -4.25
N VAL A 18 12.86 -30.68 -3.52
CA VAL A 18 13.44 -29.84 -2.47
C VAL A 18 14.00 -28.53 -3.05
N MET A 19 14.70 -28.59 -4.18
CA MET A 19 15.21 -27.39 -4.85
C MET A 19 14.08 -26.47 -5.31
N LEU A 20 13.00 -27.04 -5.85
CA LEU A 20 11.82 -26.30 -6.28
C LEU A 20 11.20 -25.53 -5.10
N ILE A 21 11.00 -26.21 -3.96
CA ILE A 21 10.43 -25.61 -2.74
C ILE A 21 11.31 -24.45 -2.23
N LEU A 22 12.64 -24.60 -2.25
CA LEU A 22 13.55 -23.55 -1.82
C LEU A 22 13.51 -22.34 -2.75
N THR A 23 13.35 -22.56 -4.06
CA THR A 23 13.34 -21.49 -5.07
C THR A 23 12.05 -20.68 -5.01
N PHE A 24 10.90 -21.32 -4.81
CA PHE A 24 9.60 -20.65 -4.72
C PHE A 24 9.29 -20.02 -3.35
N LYS A 25 10.13 -20.25 -2.32
CA LYS A 25 9.94 -19.68 -0.98
C LYS A 25 10.14 -18.16 -0.91
N SER A 26 10.72 -17.56 -1.95
CA SER A 26 11.00 -16.13 -2.05
C SER A 26 10.04 -15.45 -3.02
N GLY A 27 8.73 -15.61 -2.81
CA GLY A 27 7.71 -14.91 -3.58
C GLY A 27 7.91 -13.38 -3.58
N PRO A 28 7.35 -12.67 -4.59
CA PRO A 28 7.49 -11.22 -4.70
C PRO A 28 7.02 -10.56 -3.40
N LYS A 29 7.95 -9.90 -2.71
CA LYS A 29 7.63 -9.05 -1.56
C LYS A 29 6.89 -7.84 -2.11
N LEU A 30 5.56 -7.86 -2.05
CA LEU A 30 4.76 -6.65 -2.24
C LEU A 30 5.35 -5.57 -1.31
N PRO A 31 5.49 -4.32 -1.77
CA PRO A 31 6.01 -3.26 -0.93
C PRO A 31 5.18 -3.20 0.35
N ASN A 32 5.82 -3.42 1.50
CA ASN A 32 5.15 -3.50 2.82
C ASN A 32 4.57 -2.17 3.29
N SER A 33 4.53 -1.16 2.42
CA SER A 33 4.11 0.18 2.75
C SER A 33 3.51 0.91 1.56
N ARG A 34 2.52 1.75 1.84
CA ARG A 34 1.82 2.60 0.88
C ARG A 34 1.93 4.06 1.30
N MET A 35 1.99 4.98 0.34
CA MET A 35 1.94 6.41 0.65
C MET A 35 0.53 6.81 1.04
N MET A 36 0.40 7.53 2.13
CA MET A 36 -0.87 8.02 2.64
C MET A 36 -0.79 9.51 2.97
N VAL A 37 -1.89 10.23 2.76
CA VAL A 37 -2.04 11.64 3.12
C VAL A 37 -2.94 11.78 4.35
N ASP A 38 -2.59 12.66 5.28
CA ASP A 38 -3.54 13.17 6.28
C ASP A 38 -4.36 14.30 5.63
N ILE A 39 -5.65 14.05 5.37
CA ILE A 39 -6.54 14.99 4.65
C ILE A 39 -6.77 16.32 5.36
N ARG A 40 -6.29 16.50 6.60
CA ARG A 40 -6.38 17.80 7.29
C ARG A 40 -5.17 18.68 7.03
N THR A 41 -4.01 18.04 6.82
CA THR A 41 -2.71 18.73 6.80
C THR A 41 -1.99 18.59 5.47
N GLY A 42 -2.42 17.67 4.60
CA GLY A 42 -1.77 17.43 3.32
C GLY A 42 -0.45 16.66 3.45
N ALA A 43 -0.08 16.29 4.68
CA ALA A 43 1.15 15.57 4.97
C ALA A 43 1.10 14.17 4.37
N VAL A 44 1.96 13.92 3.38
CA VAL A 44 2.13 12.60 2.76
C VAL A 44 3.22 11.84 3.49
N GLN A 45 2.92 10.62 3.90
CA GLN A 45 3.80 9.78 4.69
C GLN A 45 3.67 8.31 4.30
N ARG A 46 4.79 7.60 4.37
CA ARG A 46 4.84 6.17 4.09
C ARG A 46 4.22 5.39 5.25
N TRP A 47 3.19 4.60 4.95
CA TRP A 47 2.46 3.80 5.93
C TRP A 47 2.67 2.31 5.75
N PRO A 48 2.94 1.53 6.80
CA PRO A 48 2.94 0.08 6.68
C PRO A 48 1.55 -0.43 6.32
N GLU A 49 1.42 -1.24 5.26
CA GLU A 49 0.11 -1.77 4.84
C GLU A 49 -0.55 -2.61 5.93
N LYS A 50 0.25 -3.29 6.76
CA LYS A 50 -0.22 -4.09 7.91
C LYS A 50 -0.99 -3.26 8.95
N LYS A 51 -0.78 -1.94 8.99
CA LYS A 51 -1.48 -1.00 9.89
C LYS A 51 -2.77 -0.44 9.27
N ILE A 52 -3.03 -0.71 7.99
CA ILE A 52 -4.22 -0.24 7.28
C ILE A 52 -5.32 -1.29 7.42
N THR A 53 -6.12 -1.19 8.47
CA THR A 53 -7.26 -2.11 8.70
C THR A 53 -8.56 -1.62 8.06
N SER A 54 -8.69 -0.32 7.83
CA SER A 54 -9.85 0.32 7.21
C SER A 54 -9.46 1.66 6.61
N LEU A 55 -10.24 2.13 5.63
CA LEU A 55 -10.08 3.45 5.03
C LEU A 55 -11.34 4.31 5.30
N PRO A 56 -11.19 5.60 5.68
CA PRO A 56 -9.93 6.26 6.02
C PRO A 56 -9.23 5.64 7.24
N ALA A 57 -7.90 5.50 7.18
CA ALA A 57 -7.12 4.90 8.26
C ALA A 57 -6.90 5.90 9.41
N LYS A 58 -6.59 5.37 10.59
CA LYS A 58 -6.32 6.18 11.77
C LYS A 58 -4.97 6.89 11.66
N SER A 59 -4.96 8.21 11.86
CA SER A 59 -3.75 9.00 12.05
C SER A 59 -3.07 8.55 13.35
N PRO A 60 -1.73 8.47 13.41
CA PRO A 60 -1.01 8.04 14.60
C PRO A 60 -0.91 9.18 15.61
N LYS A 61 -1.15 10.43 15.17
CA LYS A 61 -1.07 11.62 16.01
C LYS A 61 -2.21 11.65 17.03
N ASP A 62 -3.41 11.33 16.57
CA ASP A 62 -4.64 11.52 17.37
C ASP A 62 -5.69 10.43 17.17
N GLY A 63 -5.39 9.37 16.42
CA GLY A 63 -6.30 8.24 16.22
C GLY A 63 -7.51 8.54 15.32
N LYS A 64 -7.66 9.75 14.77
CA LYS A 64 -8.77 10.12 13.90
C LYS A 64 -8.64 9.43 12.53
N ARG A 65 -9.77 9.04 11.93
CA ARG A 65 -9.82 8.41 10.60
C ARG A 65 -9.70 9.47 9.49
N VAL A 66 -8.47 9.86 9.19
CA VAL A 66 -8.16 10.96 8.26
C VAL A 66 -7.03 10.61 7.28
N MET A 67 -6.47 9.41 7.38
CA MET A 67 -5.40 8.97 6.50
C MET A 67 -6.00 8.28 5.26
N LEU A 68 -5.66 8.75 4.06
CA LEU A 68 -6.07 8.13 2.80
C LEU A 68 -4.87 7.77 1.93
N PRO A 69 -4.94 6.70 1.14
CA PRO A 69 -3.87 6.38 0.20
C PRO A 69 -3.78 7.46 -0.88
N VAL A 70 -2.56 7.73 -1.33
CA VAL A 70 -2.28 8.63 -2.45
C VAL A 70 -1.45 7.96 -3.52
N VAL A 71 -1.61 8.45 -4.74
CA VAL A 71 -0.85 8.03 -5.92
C VAL A 71 -0.05 9.23 -6.42
N LYS A 72 1.18 9.01 -6.86
CA LYS A 72 1.97 10.06 -7.50
C LYS A 72 1.61 10.10 -8.98
N GLY A 73 1.17 11.25 -9.47
CA GLY A 73 0.91 11.49 -10.89
C GLY A 73 2.20 11.62 -11.69
N GLU A 74 2.08 11.63 -13.02
CA GLU A 74 3.20 11.81 -13.94
C GLU A 74 3.85 13.20 -13.81
N ASP A 75 3.07 14.19 -13.38
CA ASP A 75 3.50 15.56 -13.05
C ASP A 75 4.25 15.66 -11.71
N GLY A 76 4.44 14.53 -11.02
CA GLY A 76 5.14 14.45 -9.74
C GLY A 76 4.31 14.89 -8.53
N LYS A 77 3.04 15.26 -8.72
CA LYS A 77 2.13 15.65 -7.62
C LYS A 77 1.42 14.45 -7.02
N TRP A 78 0.90 14.61 -5.80
CA TRP A 78 0.17 13.57 -5.10
C TRP A 78 -1.34 13.75 -5.28
N TYR A 79 -2.02 12.65 -5.55
CA TYR A 79 -3.46 12.61 -5.80
C TYR A 79 -4.13 11.57 -4.91
N VAL A 80 -5.26 11.95 -4.34
CA VAL A 80 -6.20 11.03 -3.68
C VAL A 80 -7.05 10.39 -4.78
N PRO A 81 -7.06 9.05 -4.90
CA PRO A 81 -7.89 8.37 -5.89
C PRO A 81 -9.37 8.76 -5.78
N SER A 82 -10.05 8.89 -6.93
CA SER A 82 -11.42 9.41 -7.04
C SER A 82 -12.44 8.68 -6.16
N HIS A 83 -12.30 7.36 -5.98
CA HIS A 83 -13.18 6.58 -5.12
C HIS A 83 -13.07 6.90 -3.62
N TYR A 84 -12.02 7.62 -3.19
CA TYR A 84 -11.89 8.12 -1.83
C TYR A 84 -12.37 9.57 -1.65
N LEU A 85 -12.62 10.31 -2.73
CA LEU A 85 -13.04 11.72 -2.66
C LEU A 85 -14.37 11.92 -1.93
N GLY A 86 -15.31 10.98 -2.05
CA GLY A 86 -16.55 11.01 -1.28
C GLY A 86 -16.34 10.85 0.24
N ALA A 87 -15.22 10.26 0.68
CA ALA A 87 -14.86 10.20 2.10
C ALA A 87 -14.24 11.54 2.56
N VAL A 88 -13.43 12.18 1.71
CA VAL A 88 -12.85 13.51 1.99
C VAL A 88 -13.96 14.55 2.09
N ARG A 89 -14.86 14.60 1.11
CA ARG A 89 -16.02 15.51 1.09
C ARG A 89 -16.85 15.42 2.36
N ARG A 90 -17.26 14.20 2.73
CA ARG A 90 -18.03 13.97 3.97
C ARG A 90 -17.28 14.38 5.23
N TYR A 91 -15.95 14.31 5.23
CA TYR A 91 -15.16 14.79 6.34
C TYR A 91 -15.21 16.32 6.43
N TYR A 92 -14.93 17.04 5.34
CA TYR A 92 -14.97 18.52 5.31
C TYR A 92 -16.37 19.07 5.57
N GLU A 93 -17.42 18.49 4.98
CA GLU A 93 -18.82 18.88 5.27
C GLU A 93 -19.18 18.69 6.75
N LYS A 94 -18.62 17.67 7.40
CA LYS A 94 -18.87 17.40 8.81
C LYS A 94 -18.08 18.31 9.75
N THR A 95 -16.86 18.67 9.39
CA THR A 95 -15.98 19.50 10.23
C THR A 95 -16.09 20.98 9.95
N GLY A 96 -16.59 21.38 8.77
CA GLY A 96 -16.57 22.76 8.29
C GLY A 96 -15.17 23.27 7.94
N GLU A 97 -14.20 22.36 7.76
CA GLU A 97 -12.81 22.69 7.42
C GLU A 97 -12.60 22.52 5.91
N ASP A 98 -12.08 23.54 5.23
CA ASP A 98 -11.47 23.35 3.90
C ASP A 98 -10.07 22.77 4.10
N GLY A 99 -9.88 21.53 3.65
CA GLY A 99 -8.59 20.85 3.74
C GLY A 99 -7.80 20.88 2.43
N PRO A 100 -6.53 20.48 2.46
CA PRO A 100 -5.56 20.60 1.36
C PRO A 100 -5.77 19.59 0.21
N VAL A 101 -6.92 18.94 0.14
CA VAL A 101 -7.24 18.00 -0.93
C VAL A 101 -8.30 18.65 -1.81
N ASP A 102 -7.93 18.95 -3.05
CA ASP A 102 -8.84 19.50 -4.04
C ASP A 102 -9.78 18.40 -4.55
N ILE A 103 -10.98 18.37 -3.99
CA ILE A 103 -12.01 17.38 -4.34
C ILE A 103 -12.64 17.69 -5.71
N GLU A 104 -12.56 18.93 -6.18
CA GLU A 104 -13.18 19.37 -7.43
C GLU A 104 -12.30 19.10 -8.65
N HIS A 105 -10.98 19.17 -8.49
CA HIS A 105 -10.00 18.97 -9.56
C HIS A 105 -9.12 17.73 -9.33
N ASN A 106 -9.75 16.55 -9.25
CA ASN A 106 -9.11 15.22 -9.28
C ASN A 106 -8.39 14.76 -8.01
N GLY A 107 -8.65 15.36 -6.85
CA GLY A 107 -8.07 14.91 -5.58
C GLY A 107 -6.63 15.34 -5.37
N LEU A 108 -6.18 16.41 -6.04
CA LEU A 108 -4.84 16.94 -5.87
C LEU A 108 -4.59 17.28 -4.40
N VAL A 109 -3.46 16.83 -3.84
CA VAL A 109 -3.03 17.22 -2.50
C VAL A 109 -2.09 18.42 -2.62
N GLU A 110 -2.58 19.59 -2.22
CA GLU A 110 -1.81 20.82 -2.21
C GLU A 110 -0.76 20.80 -1.10
N GLY A 111 0.44 21.32 -1.39
CA GLY A 111 1.53 21.39 -0.40
C GLY A 111 2.18 20.05 -0.02
N ALA A 112 1.79 18.94 -0.66
CA ALA A 112 2.36 17.63 -0.42
C ALA A 112 3.83 17.54 -0.84
N SER A 113 4.74 17.85 0.08
CA SER A 113 6.19 17.63 -0.07
C SER A 113 6.50 16.20 0.39
N GLY A 114 6.78 15.31 -0.57
CA GLY A 114 7.22 13.95 -0.27
C GLY A 114 8.72 13.91 0.03
N SER A 115 9.08 13.49 1.25
CA SER A 115 10.45 13.13 1.64
C SER A 115 10.82 11.71 1.21
#